data_AF-A0A1H9NHC1-F1
#
_entry.id   AF-A0A1H9NHC1-F1
#
_cell.length_a   1.000
_cell.length_b   1.000
_cell.length_c   1.000
_cell.angle_alpha   90.00
_cell.angle_beta   90.00
_cell.angle_gamma   90.00
#
_symmetry.space_group_name_H-M   'P 1'
#
loop_
_entity.id
_entity.type
_entity.pdbx_description
1 polymer ?
#
loop_
_entity_poly.entity_id
_entity_poly.type
_entity_poly.pdbx_seq_one_letter_code
_entity_poly.pdbx_strand_id
1 'polypeptide(L)'
;MNASTLRAIYNYGAVLSVIATAVAAVAFVVNGQNSFLGLLFGFFGPFCGFFFIGAVLSHTARYHDLGEECLRGIVWHFGSLVGWGVIATASNALSITPFTVFGLPVLTALGIVLLFVGIRRETGLDLKAKTESGQLLLSILGTIVGGFLVLSFVLVEGRSPLLVPVYLLATVVGFGLWQRHLRPQRVA
;
A
#
# COMPACT_ATOMS: atom_id res chain seq x y z
N MET A 1 25.99 17.44 -7.28
CA MET A 1 26.12 16.08 -6.71
C MET A 1 26.03 15.07 -7.84
N ASN A 2 26.93 14.09 -7.91
CA ASN A 2 27.03 13.17 -9.06
C ASN A 2 26.00 12.04 -8.97
N ALA A 3 25.57 11.52 -10.13
CA ALA A 3 24.54 10.47 -10.22
C ALA A 3 24.95 9.17 -9.51
N SER A 4 26.24 8.84 -9.49
CA SER A 4 26.79 7.70 -8.75
C SER A 4 26.65 7.87 -7.23
N THR A 5 26.91 9.07 -6.71
CA THR A 5 26.76 9.41 -5.29
C THR A 5 25.30 9.32 -4.86
N LEU A 6 24.38 9.87 -5.66
CA LEU A 6 22.94 9.80 -5.39
C LEU A 6 22.43 8.35 -5.35
N ARG A 7 22.85 7.51 -6.30
CA ARG A 7 22.49 6.09 -6.32
C ARG A 7 23.02 5.34 -5.10
N ALA A 8 24.25 5.63 -4.67
CA ALA A 8 24.81 5.04 -3.46
C ALA A 8 23.96 5.39 -2.22
N ILE A 9 23.57 6.67 -2.08
CA ILE A 9 22.69 7.12 -0.98
C ILE A 9 21.38 6.34 -0.97
N TYR A 10 20.75 6.15 -2.13
CA TYR A 10 19.48 5.40 -2.20
C TYR A 10 19.65 3.93 -1.86
N ASN A 11 20.73 3.28 -2.30
CA ASN A 11 21.00 1.89 -1.95
C ASN A 11 21.24 1.73 -0.44
N TYR A 12 22.03 2.62 0.17
CA TYR A 12 22.25 2.62 1.62
C TYR A 12 20.96 2.87 2.39
N GLY A 13 20.16 3.85 1.95
CA GLY A 13 18.86 4.14 2.56
C GLY A 13 17.89 2.95 2.47
N ALA A 14 17.89 2.22 1.35
CA ALA A 14 17.07 1.02 1.17
C ALA A 14 17.49 -0.08 2.16
N VAL A 15 18.78 -0.37 2.28
CA VAL A 15 19.27 -1.36 3.25
C VAL A 15 18.94 -0.93 4.68
N LEU A 16 19.16 0.34 5.01
CA LEU A 16 18.87 0.88 6.35
C LEU A 16 17.38 0.79 6.70
N SER A 17 16.49 1.02 5.74
CA SER A 17 15.03 0.92 5.95
C SER A 17 14.57 -0.50 6.28
N VAL A 18 15.16 -1.51 5.63
CA VAL A 18 14.90 -2.93 5.92
C VAL A 18 15.40 -3.29 7.31
N ILE A 19 16.63 -2.86 7.65
CA ILE A 19 17.20 -3.08 8.99
C ILE A 19 16.34 -2.40 10.06
N ALA A 20 15.94 -1.14 9.86
CA ALA A 20 15.07 -0.41 10.78
C ALA A 20 13.74 -1.16 11.00
N THR A 21 13.11 -1.65 9.94
CA THR A 21 11.87 -2.42 10.04
C THR A 21 12.06 -3.71 10.85
N ALA A 22 13.17 -4.42 10.65
CA ALA A 22 13.50 -5.61 11.43
C ALA A 22 13.77 -5.29 12.91
N VAL A 23 14.52 -4.21 13.19
CA VAL A 23 14.77 -3.72 14.55
C VAL A 23 13.47 -3.32 15.24
N ALA A 24 12.53 -2.70 14.52
CA ALA A 24 11.22 -2.36 15.06
C ALA A 24 10.46 -3.60 15.54
N ALA A 25 10.43 -4.65 14.71
CA ALA A 25 9.77 -5.90 15.04
C ALA A 25 10.38 -6.54 16.30
N VAL A 26 11.71 -6.62 16.36
CA VAL A 26 12.42 -7.16 17.54
C VAL A 26 12.16 -6.30 18.78
N ALA A 27 12.26 -4.97 18.66
CA ALA A 27 12.09 -4.06 19.78
C ALA A 27 10.68 -4.11 20.38
N PHE A 28 9.65 -4.34 19.57
CA PHE A 28 8.27 -4.51 20.02
C PHE A 28 8.05 -5.87 20.66
N VAL A 29 8.68 -6.94 20.13
CA VAL A 29 8.63 -8.28 20.75
C VAL A 29 9.27 -8.27 22.14
N VAL A 30 10.40 -7.57 22.28
CA VAL A 30 11.17 -7.54 23.55
C VAL A 30 10.57 -6.58 24.57
N ASN A 31 10.18 -5.37 24.15
CA ASN A 31 9.77 -4.30 25.08
C ASN A 31 8.25 -4.03 25.06
N GLY A 32 7.48 -4.86 24.34
CA GLY A 32 6.03 -4.72 24.22
C GLY A 32 5.57 -3.53 23.38
N GLN A 33 4.29 -3.22 23.48
CA GLN A 33 3.59 -2.24 22.64
C GLN A 33 4.09 -0.80 22.78
N ASN A 34 4.65 -0.46 23.94
CA ASN A 34 5.14 0.88 24.24
C ASN A 34 6.64 1.06 23.93
N SER A 35 7.23 0.11 23.20
CA SER A 35 8.63 0.17 22.79
C SER A 35 8.88 1.41 21.94
N PHE A 36 9.61 2.39 22.48
CA PHE A 36 9.96 3.60 21.73
C PHE A 36 10.63 3.28 20.39
N LEU A 37 11.58 2.33 20.37
CA LEU A 37 12.25 1.88 19.15
C LEU A 37 11.30 1.11 18.21
N GLY A 38 10.39 0.31 18.78
CA GLY A 38 9.36 -0.39 18.01
C GLY A 38 8.41 0.58 17.31
N LEU A 39 7.98 1.63 17.99
CA LEU A 39 7.10 2.68 17.44
C LEU A 39 7.85 3.53 16.42
N LEU A 40 9.05 4.01 16.77
CA LEU A 40 9.86 4.88 15.91
C LEU A 40 10.21 4.17 14.60
N PHE A 41 10.86 3.01 14.68
CA PHE A 41 11.28 2.29 13.49
C PHE A 41 10.14 1.53 12.80
N GLY A 42 9.05 1.23 13.50
CA GLY A 42 7.87 0.59 12.92
C GLY A 42 7.15 1.50 11.93
N PHE A 43 7.21 2.82 12.18
CA PHE A 43 6.76 3.84 11.24
C PHE A 43 7.83 4.18 10.21
N PHE A 44 9.04 4.57 10.65
CA PHE A 44 10.06 5.09 9.75
C PHE A 44 10.70 4.03 8.86
N GLY A 45 10.81 2.79 9.31
CA GLY A 45 11.40 1.70 8.53
C GLY A 45 10.67 1.49 7.21
N PRO A 46 9.37 1.14 7.23
CA PRO A 46 8.61 0.94 6.00
C PRO A 46 8.44 2.22 5.17
N PHE A 47 8.22 3.37 5.83
CA PHE A 47 8.15 4.67 5.16
C PHE A 47 9.41 4.97 4.34
N CYS A 48 10.59 4.84 4.95
CA CYS A 48 11.87 4.98 4.27
C CYS A 48 12.06 3.88 3.22
N GLY A 49 11.52 2.68 3.44
CA GLY A 49 11.52 1.59 2.48
C GLY A 49 10.84 1.97 1.18
N PHE A 50 9.59 2.44 1.25
CA PHE A 50 8.87 2.93 0.07
C PHE A 50 9.62 4.03 -0.67
N PHE A 51 10.23 4.97 0.07
CA PHE A 51 11.01 6.04 -0.53
C PHE A 51 12.30 5.56 -1.22
N PHE A 52 13.19 4.90 -0.48
CA PHE A 52 14.50 4.53 -0.99
C PHE A 52 14.44 3.38 -1.99
N ILE A 53 13.64 2.35 -1.73
CA ILE A 53 13.46 1.24 -2.68
C ILE A 53 12.78 1.78 -3.95
N GLY A 54 11.76 2.62 -3.81
CA GLY A 54 11.12 3.28 -4.94
C GLY A 54 12.10 4.10 -5.78
N ALA A 55 12.97 4.88 -5.13
CA ALA A 55 14.01 5.66 -5.79
C ALA A 55 15.02 4.78 -6.54
N VAL A 56 15.52 3.70 -5.91
CA VAL A 56 16.43 2.74 -6.56
C VAL A 56 15.78 2.11 -7.79
N LEU A 57 14.53 1.65 -7.67
CA LEU A 57 13.80 0.99 -8.74
C LEU A 57 13.46 1.95 -9.89
N SER A 58 13.12 3.20 -9.58
CA SER A 58 12.78 4.22 -10.59
C SER A 58 13.93 4.53 -11.56
N HIS A 59 15.18 4.37 -11.10
CA HIS A 59 16.38 4.54 -11.91
C HIS A 59 16.74 3.33 -12.79
N THR A 60 16.01 2.23 -12.65
CA THR A 60 16.21 1.02 -13.44
C THR A 60 15.09 0.91 -14.47
N ALA A 61 15.41 1.00 -15.77
CA ALA A 61 14.40 1.03 -16.84
C ALA A 61 13.38 -0.12 -16.76
N ARG A 62 13.83 -1.32 -16.36
CA ARG A 62 12.97 -2.50 -16.18
C ARG A 62 11.94 -2.37 -15.05
N TYR A 63 12.23 -1.57 -14.02
CA TYR A 63 11.41 -1.43 -12.82
C TYR A 63 10.93 0.00 -12.62
N HIS A 64 10.97 0.83 -13.66
CA HIS A 64 10.63 2.24 -13.58
C HIS A 64 9.21 2.44 -13.02
N ASP A 65 8.22 1.74 -13.59
CA ASP A 65 6.83 1.79 -13.14
C ASP A 65 6.67 1.33 -11.69
N LEU A 66 7.38 0.26 -11.29
CA LEU A 66 7.37 -0.24 -9.92
C LEU A 66 7.98 0.79 -8.95
N GLY A 67 9.04 1.47 -9.36
CA GLY A 67 9.65 2.54 -8.58
C GLY A 67 8.72 3.73 -8.39
N GLU A 68 8.06 4.19 -9.46
CA GLU A 68 7.08 5.28 -9.37
C GLU A 68 5.91 4.94 -8.45
N GLU A 69 5.32 3.75 -8.58
CA GLU A 69 4.21 3.35 -7.72
C GLU A 69 4.67 3.10 -6.27
N CYS A 70 5.90 2.63 -6.05
CA CYS A 70 6.48 2.48 -4.71
C CYS A 70 6.66 3.85 -4.02
N LEU A 71 7.05 4.89 -4.76
CA LEU A 71 7.09 6.27 -4.24
C LEU A 71 5.68 6.78 -3.89
N ARG A 72 4.66 6.46 -4.70
CA ARG A 72 3.25 6.74 -4.34
C ARG A 72 2.77 5.90 -3.16
N GLY A 73 3.39 4.74 -2.94
CA GLY A 73 3.24 3.87 -1.77
C GLY A 73 3.40 4.58 -0.44
N ILE A 74 4.15 5.69 -0.39
CA ILE A 74 4.26 6.54 0.81
C ILE A 74 2.89 7.07 1.24
N VAL A 75 2.10 7.59 0.30
CA VAL A 75 0.75 8.11 0.58
C VAL A 75 -0.17 6.97 1.01
N TRP A 76 -0.07 5.82 0.34
CA TRP A 76 -0.85 4.63 0.70
C TRP A 76 -0.47 4.08 2.07
N HIS A 77 0.80 4.18 2.46
CA HIS A 77 1.25 3.79 3.79
C HIS A 77 0.61 4.67 4.86
N PHE A 78 0.61 5.99 4.70
CA PHE A 78 -0.12 6.87 5.61
C PHE A 78 -1.62 6.58 5.67
N GLY A 79 -2.27 6.44 4.51
CA GLY A 79 -3.70 6.11 4.45
C GLY A 79 -4.01 4.79 5.16
N SER A 80 -3.15 3.78 4.98
CA SER A 80 -3.30 2.48 5.62
C SER A 80 -3.06 2.53 7.13
N LEU A 81 -2.11 3.34 7.62
CA LEU A 81 -1.88 3.55 9.05
C LEU A 81 -3.12 4.15 9.71
N VAL A 82 -3.73 5.15 9.08
CA VAL A 82 -4.96 5.77 9.57
C VAL A 82 -6.11 4.76 9.57
N GLY A 83 -6.35 4.06 8.44
CA GLY A 83 -7.44 3.10 8.33
C GLY A 83 -7.34 1.95 9.33
N TRP A 84 -6.16 1.34 9.45
CA TRP A 84 -5.93 0.28 10.44
C TRP A 84 -5.92 0.79 11.87
N GLY A 85 -5.46 2.02 12.12
CA GLY A 85 -5.53 2.64 13.45
C GLY A 85 -6.97 2.80 13.95
N VAL A 86 -7.88 3.22 13.07
CA VAL A 86 -9.32 3.30 13.37
C VAL A 86 -9.89 1.90 13.64
N ILE A 87 -9.59 0.92 12.79
CA ILE A 87 -10.09 -0.45 12.97
C ILE A 87 -9.55 -1.07 14.26
N ALA A 88 -8.26 -0.95 14.52
CA ALA A 88 -7.61 -1.55 15.69
C ALA A 88 -8.09 -0.95 17.02
N THR A 89 -8.46 0.34 17.04
CA THR A 89 -8.99 0.99 18.25
C THR A 89 -10.47 0.71 18.47
N ALA A 90 -11.23 0.46 17.41
CA ALA A 90 -12.67 0.16 17.50
C ALA A 90 -12.97 -1.34 17.62
N SER A 91 -12.06 -2.23 17.22
CA SER A 91 -12.26 -3.67 17.16
C SER A 91 -11.81 -4.39 18.42
N ASN A 92 -12.65 -5.30 18.92
CA ASN A 92 -12.26 -6.29 19.94
C ASN A 92 -11.72 -7.59 19.33
N ALA A 93 -11.79 -7.73 18.00
CA ALA A 93 -11.35 -8.92 17.27
C ALA A 93 -9.85 -8.91 16.95
N LEU A 94 -9.22 -7.72 16.88
CA LEU A 94 -7.78 -7.59 16.67
C LEU A 94 -7.04 -7.38 17.98
N SER A 95 -6.12 -8.31 18.29
CA SER A 95 -5.12 -8.05 19.32
C SER A 95 -4.12 -7.01 18.83
N ILE A 96 -3.82 -6.01 19.66
CA ILE A 96 -2.81 -5.00 19.36
C ILE A 96 -1.42 -5.66 19.42
N THR A 97 -0.86 -5.97 18.25
CA THR A 97 0.46 -6.59 18.07
C THR A 97 1.30 -5.72 17.12
N PRO A 98 2.63 -5.89 17.03
CA PRO A 98 3.42 -5.10 16.08
C PRO A 98 3.00 -5.38 14.64
N PHE A 99 2.58 -6.62 14.36
CA PHE A 99 2.05 -7.00 13.07
C PHE A 99 0.76 -6.24 12.73
N THR A 100 -0.17 -6.09 13.66
CA THR A 100 -1.41 -5.38 13.37
C THR A 100 -1.23 -3.87 13.26
N VAL A 101 -0.32 -3.29 14.06
CA VAL A 101 -0.09 -1.84 14.09
C VAL A 101 0.78 -1.36 12.93
N PHE A 102 1.79 -2.13 12.54
CA PHE A 102 2.74 -1.74 11.49
C PHE A 102 2.70 -2.68 10.29
N GLY A 103 2.65 -3.99 10.52
CA GLY A 103 2.65 -4.99 9.44
C GLY A 103 1.44 -4.87 8.50
N LEU A 104 0.22 -4.80 9.04
CA LEU A 104 -1.01 -4.70 8.24
C LEU A 104 -1.06 -3.42 7.38
N PRO A 105 -0.74 -2.22 7.90
CA PRO A 105 -0.56 -1.03 7.07
C PRO A 105 0.44 -1.22 5.94
N VAL A 106 1.63 -1.77 6.24
CA VAL A 106 2.67 -2.00 5.23
C VAL A 106 2.21 -2.97 4.15
N LEU A 107 1.60 -4.10 4.54
CA LEU A 107 1.07 -5.08 3.60
C LEU A 107 -0.05 -4.50 2.75
N THR A 108 -0.91 -3.66 3.33
CA THR A 108 -1.99 -2.99 2.60
C THR A 108 -1.42 -2.01 1.58
N ALA A 109 -0.46 -1.18 1.98
CA ALA A 109 0.21 -0.25 1.08
C ALA A 109 0.96 -0.98 -0.04
N LEU A 110 1.69 -2.05 0.28
CA LEU A 110 2.35 -2.90 -0.72
C LEU A 110 1.35 -3.53 -1.69
N GLY A 111 0.23 -4.06 -1.18
CA GLY A 111 -0.84 -4.62 -2.01
C GLY A 111 -1.44 -3.58 -2.97
N ILE A 112 -1.65 -2.36 -2.49
CA ILE A 112 -2.11 -1.24 -3.32
C ILE A 112 -1.07 -0.91 -4.40
N VAL A 113 0.22 -0.77 -4.04
CA VAL A 113 1.30 -0.52 -5.02
C VAL A 113 1.33 -1.60 -6.10
N LEU A 114 1.27 -2.87 -5.72
CA LEU A 114 1.26 -3.99 -6.66
C LEU A 114 0.00 -3.98 -7.54
N LEU A 115 -1.15 -3.61 -7.00
CA LEU A 115 -2.39 -3.42 -7.76
C LEU A 115 -2.23 -2.33 -8.84
N PHE A 116 -1.69 -1.16 -8.48
CA PHE A 116 -1.43 -0.07 -9.43
C PHE A 116 -0.45 -0.50 -10.53
N VAL A 117 0.63 -1.19 -10.17
CA VAL A 117 1.59 -1.74 -11.14
C VAL A 117 0.90 -2.76 -12.06
N GLY A 118 0.05 -3.63 -11.53
CA GLY A 118 -0.71 -4.60 -12.31
C GLY A 118 -1.66 -3.92 -13.30
N ILE A 119 -2.44 -2.95 -12.85
CA ILE A 119 -3.37 -2.18 -13.70
C ILE A 119 -2.60 -1.45 -14.81
N ARG A 120 -1.46 -0.81 -14.49
CA ARG A 120 -0.62 -0.11 -15.48
C ARG A 120 -0.06 -1.07 -16.52
N ARG A 121 0.36 -2.27 -16.12
CA ARG A 121 0.83 -3.31 -17.05
C ARG A 121 -0.27 -3.82 -17.99
N GLU A 122 -1.49 -4.00 -17.49
CA GLU A 122 -2.62 -4.51 -18.29
C GLU A 122 -3.25 -3.44 -19.20
N THR A 123 -3.27 -2.18 -18.76
CA THR A 123 -3.98 -1.10 -19.47
C THR A 123 -3.07 -0.16 -20.25
N GLY A 124 -1.77 -0.13 -19.93
CA GLY A 124 -0.82 0.87 -20.45
C GLY A 124 -1.12 2.30 -20.00
N LEU A 125 -2.08 2.51 -19.09
CA LEU A 125 -2.48 3.84 -18.62
C LEU A 125 -1.58 4.30 -17.48
N ASP A 126 -1.04 5.50 -17.62
CA ASP A 126 -0.31 6.16 -16.56
C ASP A 126 -1.33 6.81 -15.59
N LEU A 127 -1.47 6.21 -14.40
CA LEU A 127 -2.48 6.53 -13.38
C LEU A 127 -2.16 7.84 -12.64
N LYS A 128 -2.10 8.94 -13.38
CA LYS A 128 -1.81 10.29 -12.88
C LYS A 128 -3.10 11.11 -12.77
N ALA A 129 -3.27 11.84 -11.67
CA ALA A 129 -4.46 12.64 -11.37
C ALA A 129 -4.78 13.78 -12.37
N LYS A 130 -3.91 14.03 -13.36
CA LYS A 130 -4.06 15.09 -14.37
C LYS A 130 -4.31 14.58 -15.80
N THR A 131 -4.63 13.30 -16.00
CA THR A 131 -5.00 12.74 -17.31
C THR A 131 -6.46 12.28 -17.33
N GLU A 132 -7.00 11.98 -18.52
CA GLU A 132 -8.31 11.32 -18.72
C GLU A 132 -8.52 10.06 -17.84
N SER A 133 -7.46 9.49 -17.26
CA SER A 133 -7.50 8.35 -16.34
C SER A 133 -7.99 8.66 -14.91
N GLY A 134 -8.38 9.91 -14.60
CA GLY A 134 -8.84 10.31 -13.27
C GLY A 134 -10.03 9.50 -12.74
N GLN A 135 -10.90 9.01 -13.63
CA GLN A 135 -12.03 8.14 -13.25
C GLN A 135 -11.55 6.78 -12.70
N LEU A 136 -10.45 6.25 -13.23
CA LEU A 136 -9.84 5.00 -12.77
C LEU A 136 -9.24 5.18 -11.38
N LEU A 137 -8.54 6.31 -11.15
CA LEU A 137 -7.99 6.65 -9.85
C LEU A 137 -9.10 6.79 -8.78
N LEU A 138 -10.21 7.46 -9.11
CA LEU A 138 -11.37 7.58 -8.23
C LEU A 138 -12.01 6.21 -7.95
N SER A 139 -12.13 5.34 -8.95
CA SER A 139 -12.64 3.99 -8.72
C SER A 139 -11.74 3.16 -7.80
N ILE A 140 -10.42 3.26 -7.96
CA ILE A 140 -9.47 2.56 -7.08
C ILE A 140 -9.56 3.11 -5.67
N LEU A 141 -9.63 4.43 -5.51
CA LEU A 141 -9.80 5.06 -4.20
C LEU A 141 -11.10 4.60 -3.53
N GLY A 142 -12.21 4.58 -4.28
CA GLY A 142 -13.49 4.05 -3.81
C GLY A 142 -13.38 2.60 -3.38
N THR A 143 -12.67 1.77 -4.14
CA THR A 143 -12.40 0.36 -3.80
C THR A 143 -11.56 0.22 -2.53
N ILE A 144 -10.57 1.09 -2.33
CA ILE A 144 -9.74 1.06 -1.12
C ILE A 144 -10.58 1.45 0.10
N VAL A 145 -11.32 2.56 0.02
CA VAL A 145 -12.20 3.02 1.11
C VAL A 145 -13.29 1.98 1.40
N GLY A 146 -13.95 1.44 0.37
CA GLY A 146 -14.94 0.38 0.51
C GLY A 146 -14.36 -0.89 1.15
N GLY A 147 -13.10 -1.23 0.83
CA GLY A 147 -12.39 -2.34 1.47
C GLY A 147 -12.22 -2.13 2.96
N PHE A 148 -11.80 -0.94 3.39
CA PHE A 148 -11.72 -0.59 4.81
C PHE A 148 -13.09 -0.62 5.50
N LEU A 149 -14.16 -0.17 4.84
CA LEU A 149 -15.52 -0.24 5.38
C LEU A 149 -15.99 -1.69 5.57
N VAL A 150 -15.75 -2.56 4.60
CA VAL A 150 -16.07 -4.00 4.72
C VAL A 150 -15.27 -4.63 5.86
N LEU A 151 -13.98 -4.30 5.99
CA LEU A 151 -13.16 -4.74 7.10
C LEU A 151 -13.71 -4.23 8.45
N SER A 152 -14.15 -2.98 8.53
CA SER A 152 -14.81 -2.44 9.73
C SER A 152 -16.09 -3.22 10.07
N PHE A 153 -16.96 -3.52 9.10
CA PHE A 153 -18.16 -4.32 9.35
C PHE A 153 -17.83 -5.72 9.90
N VAL A 154 -16.80 -6.36 9.36
CA VAL A 154 -16.41 -7.71 9.83
C VAL A 154 -15.73 -7.66 11.20
N LEU A 155 -14.76 -6.76 11.37
CA LEU A 155 -13.86 -6.76 12.53
C LEU A 155 -14.39 -5.94 13.72
N VAL A 156 -15.18 -4.91 13.46
CA VAL A 156 -15.76 -4.03 14.50
C VAL A 156 -17.18 -4.46 14.82
N GLU A 157 -18.04 -4.62 13.81
CA GLU A 157 -19.45 -4.97 14.02
C GLU A 157 -19.70 -6.50 14.11
N GLY A 158 -18.68 -7.32 13.90
CA GLY A 158 -18.80 -8.78 13.97
C GLY A 158 -19.68 -9.38 12.86
N ARG A 159 -19.80 -8.71 11.70
CA ARG A 159 -20.51 -9.25 10.54
C ARG A 159 -19.79 -10.45 9.95
N SER A 160 -20.50 -11.22 9.12
CA SER A 160 -19.98 -12.43 8.50
C SER A 160 -18.67 -12.16 7.73
N PRO A 161 -17.59 -12.94 7.96
CA PRO A 161 -16.33 -12.78 7.25
C PRO A 161 -16.44 -13.05 5.75
N LEU A 162 -17.54 -13.66 5.30
CA LEU A 162 -17.86 -13.85 3.88
C LEU A 162 -18.03 -12.54 3.12
N LEU A 163 -18.24 -11.41 3.80
CA LEU A 163 -18.29 -10.11 3.15
C LEU A 163 -16.97 -9.75 2.45
N VAL A 164 -15.83 -10.19 2.97
CA VAL A 164 -14.51 -9.93 2.36
C VAL A 164 -14.38 -10.58 0.98
N PRO A 165 -14.53 -11.91 0.81
CA PRO A 165 -14.43 -12.53 -0.51
C PRO A 165 -15.55 -12.06 -1.46
N VAL A 166 -16.77 -11.78 -0.96
CA VAL A 166 -17.85 -11.23 -1.79
C VAL A 166 -17.47 -9.85 -2.33
N TYR A 167 -16.89 -8.99 -1.49
CA TYR A 167 -16.41 -7.66 -1.91
C TYR A 167 -15.27 -7.75 -2.93
N LEU A 168 -14.32 -8.66 -2.73
CA LEU A 168 -13.24 -8.91 -3.68
C LEU A 168 -13.79 -9.38 -5.04
N LEU A 169 -14.73 -10.32 -5.03
CA LEU A 169 -15.39 -10.78 -6.26
C LEU A 169 -16.14 -9.63 -6.96
N ALA A 170 -16.91 -8.83 -6.21
CA ALA A 170 -17.63 -7.69 -6.76
C ALA A 170 -16.69 -6.66 -7.40
N THR A 171 -15.54 -6.41 -6.76
CA THR A 171 -14.51 -5.49 -7.27
C THR A 171 -13.91 -6.01 -8.57
N VAL A 172 -13.52 -7.30 -8.63
CA VAL A 172 -12.94 -7.92 -9.83
C VAL A 172 -13.95 -7.92 -10.99
N VAL A 173 -15.21 -8.29 -10.71
CA VAL A 173 -16.29 -8.28 -11.72
C VAL A 173 -16.55 -6.85 -12.20
N GLY A 174 -16.64 -5.89 -11.28
CA GLY A 174 -16.84 -4.47 -11.61
C GLY A 174 -15.73 -3.91 -12.49
N PHE A 175 -14.47 -4.22 -12.17
CA PHE A 175 -13.32 -3.85 -12.99
C PHE A 175 -13.36 -4.51 -14.38
N GLY A 176 -13.69 -5.80 -14.45
CA GLY A 176 -13.82 -6.52 -15.72
C GLY A 176 -14.93 -5.97 -16.62
N LEU A 177 -16.08 -5.61 -16.05
CA LEU A 177 -17.17 -4.96 -16.78
C LEU A 177 -16.79 -3.56 -17.27
N TRP A 178 -16.12 -2.78 -16.42
CA TRP A 178 -15.61 -1.46 -16.78
C TRP A 178 -14.61 -1.52 -17.95
N GLN A 179 -13.65 -2.47 -17.90
CA GLN A 179 -12.72 -2.69 -19.01
C GLN A 179 -13.43 -3.06 -20.31
N ARG A 180 -14.47 -3.90 -20.25
CA ARG A 180 -15.27 -4.27 -21.43
C ARG A 180 -16.02 -3.08 -22.01
N HIS A 181 -16.48 -2.16 -21.19
CA HIS A 181 -17.22 -0.98 -21.64
C HIS A 181 -16.32 0.11 -22.27
N LEU A 182 -15.01 0.12 -21.97
CA LEU A 182 -14.06 1.06 -22.59
C LEU A 182 -13.44 0.56 -23.90
N ARG A 183 -13.42 -0.75 -24.15
CA ARG A 183 -12.93 -1.33 -25.42
C ARG A 183 -13.77 -1.03 -26.69
N PRO A 184 -15.07 -0.70 -26.68
CA PRO A 184 -15.85 -0.46 -27.90
C PRO A 184 -15.51 0.85 -28.62
N GLN A 185 -14.76 1.77 -28.02
CA GLN A 185 -14.55 3.13 -28.57
C GLN A 185 -13.21 3.32 -29.31
N ARG A 186 -12.36 2.29 -29.44
CA ARG A 186 -11.07 2.39 -30.17
C ARG A 186 -11.10 1.87 -31.61
N VAL A 187 -12.27 1.50 -32.13
CA VAL A 187 -12.44 1.12 -33.54
C VAL A 187 -13.54 1.99 -34.16
N ALA A 188 -13.19 3.23 -34.46
CA ALA A 188 -13.89 4.10 -35.41
C ALA A 188 -12.87 5.06 -36.02
#